data_AF-F8P6C1-F1
#
_entry.id   AF-F8P6C1-F1
#
_cell.length_a   1.000
_cell.length_b   1.000
_cell.length_c   1.000
_cell.angle_alpha   90.00
_cell.angle_beta   90.00
_cell.angle_gamma   90.00
#
_symmetry.space_group_name_H-M   'P 1'
#
loop_
_entity.id
_entity.type
_entity.pdbx_description
1 polymer ?
#
loop_
_entity_poly.entity_id
_entity_poly.type
_entity_poly.pdbx_seq_one_letter_code
_entity_poly.pdbx_strand_id
1 'polypeptide(L)'
;MDPHLQLMVGPLLRYDTVDESGIWHGAALIVTADSGSNYGPHPTLTYQWDPDGPALHRKRHVGSFELGPHPADPHMTAISSIYVHAGGGGTFTFWRFLIQIPLGPNEMCIQYAINQGIQLEFVVPARNQNMRWAAHSCNGFSSGVNPDDFRGPGFRSGYDPVWSDLLQKHNEEPFHVLVGGGDQLYCDSLTREPELQEWVTQTTPEAKKDYPLTQDIAACIDRFYFNHYCSSFRSGAFARANSSIPMLNMCGMIDGFGSYPDDVQLAPVFKAIGSRGYFFFLLFQCFINPQVDGLSGHPGEHPFKSLIIGAPGPFVSSPSHSVLSYLGPNVYMLLLDCRAERKKDQVCSPYEYRKVFEQVGRLPAHIEHLVVQIGIPIAYPRLVFLESALGWKFNPLVALGRSGMMGLGGFVNKFNAEAELLDDLASNDHWTAKGHKKERNWFIQQLQGLARVRRIRVTFLSGDVHCAAVGVLKTLARGNGKAGKAEIPPATDFRYMLNVVTSAIVNTPPPNGVITMVSTLATKVHKTLHHADTDESMIPLFEMEPDGSSRKQKFVMGRRNWCSVHWDNRTGDLVFDIRVEKQKGYGVTVGYVQVASRVRLLLGIYIMLPRYAVRAPPPQWIAGSS
;
A
#
# COMPACT_ATOMS: atom_id res chain seq x y z
N MET A 1 -6.90 -18.50 26.77
CA MET A 1 -7.64 -18.95 25.58
C MET A 1 -8.18 -20.32 25.91
N ASP A 2 -9.50 -20.46 25.88
CA ASP A 2 -10.19 -21.72 26.10
C ASP A 2 -11.28 -21.90 25.02
N PRO A 3 -11.21 -22.94 24.16
CA PRO A 3 -10.13 -23.94 24.10
C PRO A 3 -8.79 -23.34 23.66
N HIS A 4 -7.69 -24.03 24.00
CA HIS A 4 -6.33 -23.57 23.69
C HIS A 4 -6.06 -23.56 22.18
N LEU A 5 -5.44 -22.47 21.70
CA LEU A 5 -4.98 -22.33 20.32
C LEU A 5 -3.50 -21.98 20.31
N GLN A 6 -2.71 -22.69 19.51
CA GLN A 6 -1.32 -22.34 19.24
C GLN A 6 -1.25 -21.37 18.06
N LEU A 7 -1.22 -20.07 18.36
CA LEU A 7 -1.18 -19.01 17.34
C LEU A 7 0.20 -18.90 16.67
N MET A 8 0.20 -19.04 15.35
CA MET A 8 1.35 -18.74 14.48
C MET A 8 1.40 -17.26 14.11
N VAL A 9 0.25 -16.65 13.84
CA VAL A 9 0.10 -15.21 13.61
C VAL A 9 -1.30 -14.74 14.01
N GLY A 10 -1.40 -13.45 14.32
CA GLY A 10 -2.66 -12.76 14.59
C GLY A 10 -2.99 -12.60 16.08
N PRO A 11 -4.16 -12.01 16.39
CA PRO A 11 -5.17 -11.58 15.43
C PRO A 11 -4.70 -10.42 14.56
N LEU A 12 -4.92 -10.54 13.24
CA LEU A 12 -4.74 -9.47 12.27
C LEU A 12 -6.12 -8.89 11.95
N LEU A 13 -6.25 -7.57 11.88
CA LEU A 13 -7.50 -6.88 11.54
C LEU A 13 -7.46 -6.34 10.11
N ARG A 14 -8.56 -6.49 9.38
CA ARG A 14 -8.81 -5.92 8.05
C ARG A 14 -10.06 -5.06 8.09
N TYR A 15 -10.00 -3.91 7.44
CA TYR A 15 -11.18 -3.10 7.11
C TYR A 15 -11.63 -3.40 5.67
N ASP A 16 -12.94 -3.31 5.41
CA ASP A 16 -13.52 -3.45 4.06
C ASP A 16 -14.21 -2.15 3.62
N THR A 17 -15.36 -1.83 4.20
CA THR A 17 -16.12 -0.62 3.89
C THR A 17 -17.20 -0.36 4.95
N VAL A 18 -17.89 0.78 4.87
CA VAL A 18 -19.18 1.02 5.51
C VAL A 18 -20.24 0.99 4.43
N ASP A 19 -21.32 0.23 4.64
CA ASP A 19 -22.42 0.18 3.67
C ASP A 19 -23.47 1.27 3.90
N GLU A 20 -24.44 1.36 2.99
CA GLU A 20 -25.49 2.38 3.01
C GLU A 20 -26.35 2.35 4.29
N SER A 21 -26.42 1.20 4.98
CA SER A 21 -27.14 1.07 6.24
C SER A 21 -26.35 1.63 7.44
N GLY A 22 -25.08 2.03 7.23
CA GLY A 22 -24.18 2.49 8.29
C GLY A 22 -23.55 1.34 9.06
N ILE A 23 -23.48 0.14 8.49
CA ILE A 23 -22.78 -1.00 9.08
C ILE A 23 -21.34 -0.96 8.60
N TRP A 24 -20.40 -0.92 9.54
CA TRP A 24 -18.97 -1.12 9.30
C TRP A 24 -18.69 -2.60 9.08
N HIS A 25 -18.02 -2.92 7.97
CA HIS A 25 -17.60 -4.27 7.61
C HIS A 25 -16.08 -4.39 7.71
N GLY A 26 -15.64 -5.45 8.36
CA GLY A 26 -14.23 -5.81 8.45
C GLY A 26 -14.07 -7.30 8.72
N ALA A 27 -12.85 -7.71 9.01
CA ALA A 27 -12.55 -9.09 9.36
C ALA A 27 -11.36 -9.18 10.30
N ALA A 28 -11.26 -10.30 11.02
CA ALA A 28 -10.05 -10.72 11.69
C ALA A 28 -9.54 -12.04 11.11
N LEU A 29 -8.21 -12.22 11.11
CA LEU A 29 -7.55 -13.45 10.70
C LEU A 29 -6.61 -13.94 11.81
N ILE A 30 -6.67 -15.24 12.10
CA ILE A 30 -5.63 -15.95 12.86
C ILE A 30 -5.12 -17.14 12.05
N VAL A 31 -3.87 -17.51 12.30
CA VAL A 31 -3.31 -18.77 11.80
C VAL A 31 -2.88 -19.59 13.00
N THR A 32 -3.33 -20.84 13.06
CA THR A 32 -3.05 -21.76 14.16
C THR A 32 -2.21 -22.93 13.70
N ALA A 33 -1.30 -23.43 14.54
CA ALA A 33 -0.71 -24.74 14.35
C ALA A 33 -1.68 -25.81 14.86
N ASP A 34 -2.07 -26.76 13.99
CA ASP A 34 -3.13 -27.71 14.30
C ASP A 34 -2.69 -28.71 15.39
N SER A 35 -1.41 -29.08 15.41
CA SER A 35 -0.84 -30.04 16.37
C SER A 35 -0.87 -29.56 17.83
N GLY A 36 -0.91 -28.26 18.07
CA GLY A 36 -0.99 -27.66 19.40
C GLY A 36 -2.30 -26.94 19.68
N SER A 37 -3.32 -27.07 18.84
CA SER A 37 -4.60 -26.40 19.01
C SER A 37 -5.73 -27.39 19.29
N ASN A 38 -6.68 -26.98 20.13
CA ASN A 38 -7.93 -27.69 20.35
C ASN A 38 -9.07 -26.92 19.67
N TYR A 39 -9.73 -27.56 18.70
CA TYR A 39 -10.83 -26.99 17.93
C TYR A 39 -12.22 -27.50 18.37
N GLY A 40 -12.31 -28.12 19.56
CA GLY A 40 -13.58 -28.46 20.19
C GLY A 40 -13.87 -27.55 21.39
N PRO A 41 -14.73 -26.52 21.27
CA PRO A 41 -15.40 -26.02 20.05
C PRO A 41 -14.48 -25.24 19.08
N HIS A 42 -14.97 -24.94 17.88
CA HIS A 42 -14.22 -24.16 16.88
C HIS A 42 -13.77 -22.81 17.44
N PRO A 43 -12.67 -22.22 16.92
CA PRO A 43 -12.24 -20.89 17.33
C PRO A 43 -13.36 -19.87 17.22
N THR A 44 -13.52 -19.04 18.26
CA THR A 44 -14.54 -17.99 18.33
C THR A 44 -13.88 -16.63 18.53
N LEU A 45 -14.39 -15.62 17.83
CA LEU A 45 -14.11 -14.22 18.10
C LEU A 45 -15.35 -13.59 18.74
N THR A 46 -15.19 -13.07 19.94
CA THR A 46 -16.22 -12.28 20.64
C THR A 46 -15.81 -10.82 20.64
N TYR A 47 -16.74 -9.91 20.36
CA TYR A 47 -16.51 -8.48 20.45
C TYR A 47 -17.70 -7.77 21.08
N GLN A 48 -17.42 -6.68 21.78
CA GLN A 48 -18.40 -5.86 22.48
C GLN A 48 -18.04 -4.37 22.33
N TRP A 49 -19.05 -3.52 22.39
CA TRP A 49 -18.88 -2.06 22.35
C TRP A 49 -19.95 -1.39 23.20
N ASP A 50 -19.62 -0.20 23.71
CA ASP A 50 -20.56 0.68 24.41
C ASP A 50 -20.87 1.87 23.49
N PRO A 51 -22.11 2.00 22.95
CA PRO A 51 -22.47 3.08 22.03
C PRO A 51 -22.43 4.48 22.67
N ASP A 52 -22.58 4.55 24.00
CA ASP A 52 -22.65 5.78 24.78
C ASP A 52 -21.34 6.06 25.54
N GLY A 53 -20.42 5.10 25.54
CA GLY A 53 -19.12 5.20 26.17
C GLY A 53 -18.13 6.07 25.36
N PRO A 54 -17.26 6.85 26.01
CA PRO A 54 -16.21 7.57 25.29
C PRO A 54 -15.22 6.57 24.66
N ALA A 55 -14.78 6.83 23.42
CA ALA A 55 -13.73 6.04 22.76
C ALA A 55 -12.37 6.11 23.48
N LEU A 56 -12.16 7.12 24.32
CA LEU A 56 -10.93 7.28 25.12
C LEU A 56 -10.90 6.31 26.29
N HIS A 57 -9.78 5.58 26.41
CA HIS A 57 -9.53 4.53 27.38
C HIS A 57 -10.14 4.80 28.76
N ARG A 58 -11.15 4.00 29.10
CA ARG A 58 -11.67 3.94 30.47
C ARG A 58 -10.96 2.84 31.24
N LYS A 59 -10.46 3.16 32.43
CA LYS A 59 -10.09 2.16 33.45
C LYS A 59 -11.30 1.26 33.73
N ARG A 60 -11.04 -0.05 33.73
CA ARG A 60 -11.89 -1.17 34.17
C ARG A 60 -13.18 -0.77 34.91
N HIS A 61 -14.32 -1.05 34.29
CA HIS A 61 -15.54 -1.43 34.99
C HIS A 61 -16.05 -2.73 34.35
N VAL A 62 -16.06 -3.81 35.12
CA VAL A 62 -16.61 -5.11 34.70
C VAL A 62 -18.02 -5.18 35.28
N GLY A 63 -19.01 -4.98 34.44
CA GLY A 63 -20.32 -5.61 34.59
C GLY A 63 -20.42 -6.65 33.48
N SER A 64 -19.95 -7.87 33.75
CA SER A 64 -20.10 -8.99 32.82
C SER A 64 -21.51 -9.57 32.96
N PHE A 65 -22.29 -9.54 31.89
CA PHE A 65 -23.42 -10.46 31.75
C PHE A 65 -22.90 -11.71 31.02
N GLU A 66 -22.84 -12.84 31.75
CA GLU A 66 -22.68 -14.15 31.13
C GLU A 66 -24.03 -14.58 30.55
N LEU A 67 -24.09 -14.72 29.22
CA LEU A 67 -25.07 -15.56 28.57
C LEU A 67 -24.29 -16.68 27.89
N GLY A 68 -24.64 -17.93 28.21
CA GLY A 68 -24.11 -19.11 27.55
C GLY A 68 -24.50 -19.16 26.07
N PRO A 69 -23.81 -19.97 25.24
CA PRO A 69 -23.94 -19.94 23.80
C PRO A 69 -25.35 -20.36 23.35
N HIS A 70 -26.11 -19.41 22.79
CA HIS A 70 -27.37 -19.69 22.09
C HIS A 70 -27.11 -19.63 20.57
N PRO A 71 -27.60 -20.57 19.75
CA PRO A 71 -27.45 -20.56 18.28
C PRO A 71 -28.05 -19.34 17.55
N ALA A 72 -28.55 -18.34 18.28
CA ALA A 72 -29.20 -17.14 17.77
C ALA A 72 -28.53 -15.86 18.30
N ASP A 73 -27.32 -15.95 18.85
CA ASP A 73 -26.58 -14.79 19.33
C ASP A 73 -26.05 -13.98 18.11
N PRO A 74 -26.56 -12.76 17.84
CA PRO A 74 -26.14 -11.96 16.68
C PRO A 74 -24.68 -11.49 16.76
N HIS A 75 -24.00 -11.74 17.89
CA HIS A 75 -22.59 -11.39 18.10
C HIS A 75 -21.61 -12.52 17.75
N MET A 76 -22.09 -13.71 17.36
CA MET A 76 -21.23 -14.75 16.79
C MET A 76 -20.92 -14.46 15.33
N THR A 77 -19.66 -14.10 15.09
CA THR A 77 -19.11 -13.90 13.76
C THR A 77 -19.15 -15.19 12.93
N ALA A 78 -19.51 -15.12 11.64
CA ALA A 78 -19.38 -16.25 10.73
C ALA A 78 -17.90 -16.71 10.66
N ILE A 79 -17.65 -17.94 11.09
CA ILE A 79 -16.32 -18.56 11.11
C ILE A 79 -16.17 -19.41 9.86
N SER A 80 -15.14 -19.14 9.08
CA SER A 80 -14.73 -19.99 7.97
C SER A 80 -13.24 -20.30 8.09
N SER A 81 -12.89 -21.58 8.14
CA SER A 81 -11.55 -22.01 7.73
C SER A 81 -11.42 -21.71 6.24
N ILE A 82 -10.49 -20.82 5.87
CA ILE A 82 -10.33 -20.37 4.48
C ILE A 82 -9.15 -21.04 3.79
N TYR A 83 -8.20 -21.61 4.53
CA TYR A 83 -7.05 -22.30 3.97
C TYR A 83 -6.36 -23.17 5.02
N VAL A 84 -5.77 -24.29 4.59
CA VAL A 84 -4.87 -25.11 5.41
C VAL A 84 -3.55 -25.22 4.68
N HIS A 85 -2.48 -24.69 5.29
CA HIS A 85 -1.13 -24.90 4.81
C HIS A 85 -0.59 -26.21 5.40
N ALA A 86 -0.21 -27.16 4.56
CA ALA A 86 0.43 -28.40 4.96
C ALA A 86 1.91 -28.37 4.52
N GLY A 87 2.82 -28.65 5.44
CA GLY A 87 4.26 -28.72 5.15
C GLY A 87 4.98 -29.69 6.07
N GLY A 88 6.30 -29.80 5.92
CA GLY A 88 7.12 -30.71 6.75
C GLY A 88 7.06 -30.43 8.26
N GLY A 89 6.65 -29.23 8.65
CA GLY A 89 6.47 -28.82 10.06
C GLY A 89 5.07 -29.08 10.64
N GLY A 90 4.16 -29.69 9.87
CA GLY A 90 2.78 -29.94 10.28
C GLY A 90 1.74 -29.21 9.43
N THR A 91 0.51 -29.14 9.94
CA THR A 91 -0.61 -28.44 9.29
C THR A 91 -0.97 -27.18 10.07
N PHE A 92 -1.33 -26.14 9.32
CA PHE A 92 -1.63 -24.81 9.85
C PHE A 92 -2.91 -24.27 9.24
N THR A 93 -3.93 -24.06 10.05
CA THR A 93 -5.24 -23.60 9.61
C THR A 93 -5.40 -22.07 9.72
N PHE A 94 -5.94 -21.46 8.66
CA PHE A 94 -6.32 -20.05 8.57
C PHE A 94 -7.79 -19.88 8.92
N TRP A 95 -8.07 -19.14 9.99
CA TRP A 95 -9.44 -18.86 10.45
C TRP A 95 -9.77 -17.40 10.21
N ARG A 96 -10.84 -17.15 9.46
CA ARG A 96 -11.37 -15.81 9.21
C ARG A 96 -12.66 -15.59 9.97
N PHE A 97 -12.75 -14.42 10.58
CA PHE A 97 -13.92 -13.93 11.31
C PHE A 97 -14.43 -12.65 10.64
N LEU A 98 -15.63 -12.65 10.05
CA LEU A 98 -16.28 -11.44 9.50
C LEU A 98 -16.97 -10.57 10.58
N ILE A 99 -16.52 -9.34 10.75
CA ILE A 99 -17.00 -8.42 11.79
C ILE A 99 -17.94 -7.39 11.18
N GLN A 100 -19.11 -7.20 11.81
CA GLN A 100 -20.12 -6.23 11.39
C GLN A 100 -20.55 -5.37 12.57
N ILE A 101 -20.37 -4.05 12.45
CA ILE A 101 -20.60 -3.11 13.56
C ILE A 101 -21.53 -2.00 13.10
N PRO A 102 -22.76 -1.91 13.63
CA PRO A 102 -23.64 -0.78 13.36
C PRO A 102 -23.03 0.50 13.94
N LEU A 103 -22.72 1.49 13.09
CA LEU A 103 -22.09 2.72 13.54
C LEU A 103 -23.06 3.61 14.32
N GLY A 104 -22.65 4.02 15.52
CA GLY A 104 -23.37 4.94 16.38
C GLY A 104 -23.15 6.42 16.04
N PRO A 105 -23.77 7.33 16.82
CA PRO A 105 -23.57 8.77 16.68
C PRO A 105 -22.18 9.24 17.15
N ASN A 106 -21.50 8.42 17.95
CA ASN A 106 -20.17 8.69 18.49
C ASN A 106 -19.15 7.68 17.94
N GLU A 107 -17.88 8.06 18.01
CA GLU A 107 -16.76 7.15 17.80
C GLU A 107 -16.78 6.06 18.89
N MET A 108 -16.54 4.80 18.52
CA MET A 108 -16.71 3.66 19.43
C MET A 108 -15.43 2.83 19.52
N CYS A 109 -15.05 2.49 20.74
CA CYS A 109 -14.02 1.49 21.01
C CYS A 109 -14.65 0.09 21.04
N ILE A 110 -14.09 -0.81 20.25
CA ILE A 110 -14.53 -2.19 20.10
C ILE A 110 -13.54 -3.08 20.82
N GLN A 111 -13.99 -3.72 21.90
CA GLN A 111 -13.19 -4.70 22.63
C GLN A 111 -13.44 -6.07 22.04
N TYR A 112 -12.38 -6.83 21.78
CA TYR A 112 -12.50 -8.16 21.19
C TYR A 112 -11.47 -9.15 21.75
N ALA A 113 -11.82 -10.43 21.71
CA ALA A 113 -10.94 -11.52 22.12
C ALA A 113 -11.18 -12.79 21.29
N ILE A 114 -10.11 -13.56 21.09
CA ILE A 114 -10.17 -14.91 20.52
C ILE A 114 -10.23 -15.93 21.66
N ASN A 115 -11.20 -16.84 21.65
CA ASN A 115 -11.39 -17.89 22.66
C ASN A 115 -11.26 -17.37 24.11
N GLN A 116 -11.92 -16.25 24.42
CA GLN A 116 -11.84 -15.59 25.74
C GLN A 116 -10.38 -15.34 26.21
N GLY A 117 -9.50 -15.07 25.25
CA GLY A 117 -8.08 -14.84 25.46
C GLY A 117 -7.77 -13.41 25.93
N ILE A 118 -6.66 -12.87 25.42
CA ILE A 118 -6.29 -11.48 25.68
C ILE A 118 -7.35 -10.57 25.06
N GLN A 119 -7.85 -9.63 25.86
CA GLN A 119 -8.73 -8.57 25.40
C GLN A 119 -7.89 -7.54 24.65
N LEU A 120 -8.29 -7.28 23.41
CA LEU A 120 -7.69 -6.33 22.49
C LEU A 120 -8.76 -5.30 22.09
N GLU A 121 -8.33 -4.20 21.50
CA GLU A 121 -9.24 -3.12 21.13
C GLU A 121 -8.88 -2.50 19.79
N PHE A 122 -9.90 -2.02 19.08
CA PHE A 122 -9.75 -1.14 17.92
C PHE A 122 -10.90 -0.13 17.91
N VAL A 123 -10.78 0.94 17.12
CA VAL A 123 -11.74 2.05 17.11
C VAL A 123 -12.42 2.17 15.75
N VAL A 124 -13.74 2.34 15.75
CA VAL A 124 -14.56 2.60 14.56
C VAL A 124 -15.14 4.03 14.62
N PRO A 125 -15.31 4.72 13.48
CA PRO A 125 -15.76 6.11 13.48
C PRO A 125 -17.23 6.22 13.86
N ALA A 126 -17.67 7.41 14.24
CA ALA A 126 -19.09 7.72 14.25
C ALA A 126 -19.68 7.63 12.84
N ARG A 127 -20.99 7.38 12.74
CA ARG A 127 -21.71 7.23 11.45
C ARG A 127 -21.47 8.38 10.46
N ASN A 128 -21.36 9.61 10.96
CA ASN A 128 -21.19 10.82 10.16
C ASN A 128 -19.78 11.43 10.27
N GLN A 129 -18.79 10.67 10.74
CA GLN A 129 -17.43 11.12 10.92
C GLN A 129 -16.54 10.58 9.80
N ASN A 130 -15.70 11.44 9.23
CA ASN A 130 -14.63 10.97 8.35
C ASN A 130 -13.55 10.27 9.17
N MET A 131 -13.07 9.14 8.67
CA MET A 131 -12.04 8.35 9.34
C MET A 131 -10.71 9.11 9.34
N ARG A 132 -10.06 9.12 10.50
CA ARG A 132 -8.60 9.28 10.61
C ARG A 132 -7.90 7.98 10.25
N TRP A 133 -6.83 8.07 9.49
CA TRP A 133 -6.07 6.90 9.05
C TRP A 133 -4.57 7.20 9.00
N ALA A 134 -3.76 6.16 9.17
CA ALA A 134 -2.30 6.23 9.05
C ALA A 134 -1.86 5.44 7.83
N ALA A 135 -0.91 5.96 7.05
CA ALA A 135 -0.33 5.29 5.90
C ALA A 135 1.15 4.98 6.09
N HIS A 136 1.57 3.83 5.58
CA HIS A 136 2.96 3.37 5.62
C HIS A 136 3.29 2.49 4.40
N SER A 137 4.57 2.40 4.05
CA SER A 137 5.09 1.43 3.07
C SER A 137 6.50 0.98 3.46
N CYS A 138 7.03 -0.02 2.76
CA CYS A 138 8.43 -0.45 2.90
C CYS A 138 8.76 -0.87 4.34
N ASN A 139 8.01 -1.88 4.81
CA ASN A 139 8.03 -2.43 6.16
C ASN A 139 9.04 -3.59 6.29
N GLY A 140 10.26 -3.40 5.81
CA GLY A 140 11.33 -4.37 5.91
C GLY A 140 12.68 -3.75 5.64
N PHE A 141 13.73 -4.55 5.80
CA PHE A 141 15.08 -4.15 5.44
C PHE A 141 15.55 -4.89 4.20
N SER A 142 16.14 -4.13 3.28
CA SER A 142 16.91 -4.66 2.16
C SER A 142 18.01 -5.61 2.63
N SER A 143 18.34 -6.59 1.78
CA SER A 143 19.20 -7.74 2.16
C SER A 143 20.59 -7.38 2.70
N GLY A 144 21.13 -6.20 2.34
CA GLY A 144 22.43 -5.70 2.77
C GLY A 144 22.41 -4.77 3.99
N VAL A 145 21.25 -4.50 4.58
CA VAL A 145 21.10 -3.55 5.68
C VAL A 145 21.12 -4.27 7.02
N ASN A 146 21.96 -3.81 7.95
CA ASN A 146 21.95 -4.30 9.33
C ASN A 146 20.79 -3.65 10.11
N PRO A 147 19.76 -4.42 10.54
CA PRO A 147 18.63 -3.85 11.30
C PRO A 147 19.07 -3.18 12.61
N ASP A 148 20.15 -3.68 13.23
CA ASP A 148 20.63 -3.17 14.51
C ASP A 148 21.14 -1.73 14.43
N ASP A 149 21.52 -1.26 13.24
CA ASP A 149 21.89 0.14 13.03
C ASP A 149 20.72 1.10 13.33
N PHE A 150 19.49 0.61 13.22
CA PHE A 150 18.25 1.35 13.46
C PHE A 150 17.65 1.05 14.84
N ARG A 151 18.33 0.26 15.68
CA ARG A 151 17.88 -0.08 17.04
C ARG A 151 18.45 0.91 18.05
N GLY A 152 17.74 2.02 18.28
CA GLY A 152 18.09 2.96 19.34
C GLY A 152 17.82 2.39 20.75
N PRO A 153 18.20 3.14 21.80
CA PRO A 153 18.02 2.71 23.18
C PRO A 153 16.55 2.36 23.50
N GLY A 154 16.32 1.22 24.16
CA GLY A 154 14.98 0.78 24.56
C GLY A 154 14.22 -0.06 23.52
N PHE A 155 14.72 -0.16 22.28
CA PHE A 155 14.11 -1.02 21.25
C PHE A 155 14.78 -2.38 21.18
N ARG A 156 13.99 -3.43 20.94
CA ARG A 156 14.50 -4.81 20.75
C ARG A 156 14.96 -5.06 19.32
N SER A 157 14.38 -4.34 18.36
CA SER A 157 14.65 -4.47 16.93
C SER A 157 14.67 -3.10 16.25
N GLY A 158 15.42 -2.96 15.17
CA GLY A 158 15.39 -1.77 14.31
C GLY A 158 14.07 -1.55 13.57
N TYR A 159 13.18 -2.55 13.56
CA TYR A 159 11.81 -2.44 13.05
C TYR A 159 10.91 -1.58 13.93
N ASP A 160 11.09 -1.63 15.25
CA ASP A 160 10.13 -1.08 16.22
C ASP A 160 10.07 0.45 16.36
N PRO A 161 11.14 1.25 16.15
CA PRO A 161 11.14 2.65 16.57
C PRO A 161 10.03 3.50 15.94
N VAL A 162 9.93 3.54 14.61
CA VAL A 162 8.95 4.42 13.93
C VAL A 162 7.53 3.87 14.07
N TRP A 163 7.36 2.55 14.14
CA TRP A 163 6.07 1.94 14.50
C TRP A 163 5.62 2.29 15.91
N SER A 164 6.54 2.44 16.85
CA SER A 164 6.21 2.83 18.23
C SER A 164 5.74 4.28 18.31
N ASP A 165 6.31 5.18 17.50
CA ASP A 165 5.80 6.55 17.31
C ASP A 165 4.37 6.54 16.74
N LEU A 166 4.12 5.75 15.69
CA LEU A 166 2.78 5.59 15.11
C LEU A 166 1.76 5.08 16.14
N LEU A 167 2.11 4.04 16.91
CA LEU A 167 1.26 3.51 17.97
C LEU A 167 1.04 4.51 19.11
N GLN A 168 2.04 5.33 19.44
CA GLN A 168 1.88 6.42 20.40
C GLN A 168 0.86 7.44 19.88
N LYS A 169 0.93 7.82 18.60
CA LYS A 169 -0.04 8.74 17.98
C LYS A 169 -1.44 8.13 17.90
N HIS A 170 -1.53 6.84 17.61
CA HIS A 170 -2.80 6.11 17.69
C HIS A 170 -3.38 6.13 19.12
N ASN A 171 -2.55 6.02 20.16
CA ASN A 171 -3.00 6.10 21.54
C ASN A 171 -3.39 7.53 21.98
N GLU A 172 -2.79 8.56 21.38
CA GLU A 172 -3.17 9.97 21.60
C GLU A 172 -4.50 10.31 20.92
N GLU A 173 -4.66 9.90 19.66
CA GLU A 173 -5.86 10.07 18.86
C GLU A 173 -6.05 8.86 17.93
N PRO A 174 -7.04 7.98 18.19
CA PRO A 174 -7.17 6.72 17.47
C PRO A 174 -7.30 6.87 15.96
N PHE A 175 -6.52 6.08 15.24
CA PHE A 175 -6.72 5.82 13.82
C PHE A 175 -7.76 4.72 13.63
N HIS A 176 -8.65 4.89 12.65
CA HIS A 176 -9.66 3.90 12.31
C HIS A 176 -9.15 2.89 11.28
N VAL A 177 -8.17 3.28 10.47
CA VAL A 177 -7.62 2.46 9.39
C VAL A 177 -6.10 2.63 9.29
N LEU A 178 -5.39 1.52 9.07
CA LEU A 178 -3.97 1.47 8.74
C LEU A 178 -3.80 1.11 7.27
N VAL A 179 -3.21 2.00 6.49
CA VAL A 179 -3.16 1.93 5.03
C VAL A 179 -1.75 1.49 4.59
N GLY A 180 -1.65 0.26 4.08
CA GLY A 180 -0.38 -0.31 3.60
C GLY A 180 -0.16 -0.05 2.11
N GLY A 181 0.84 0.79 1.81
CA GLY A 181 1.22 1.31 0.49
C GLY A 181 2.05 0.41 -0.41
N GLY A 182 2.18 -0.89 -0.13
CA GLY A 182 3.17 -1.78 -0.77
C GLY A 182 4.41 -2.04 0.09
N ASP A 183 5.15 -3.08 -0.26
CA ASP A 183 6.33 -3.61 0.46
C ASP A 183 6.10 -3.85 1.95
N GLN A 184 4.93 -4.40 2.29
CA GLN A 184 4.65 -4.87 3.65
C GLN A 184 5.56 -6.05 4.04
N LEU A 185 6.13 -6.76 3.05
CA LEU A 185 6.98 -7.94 3.23
C LEU A 185 8.06 -8.04 2.13
N TYR A 186 9.34 -8.07 2.50
CA TYR A 186 10.48 -8.18 1.57
C TYR A 186 10.88 -9.64 1.33
N CYS A 187 10.78 -10.09 0.09
CA CYS A 187 10.90 -11.52 -0.23
C CYS A 187 12.21 -11.92 -0.92
N ASP A 188 13.18 -11.02 -1.04
CA ASP A 188 14.46 -11.23 -1.74
C ASP A 188 15.25 -12.41 -1.20
N SER A 189 15.09 -12.66 0.11
CA SER A 189 15.73 -13.76 0.82
C SER A 189 15.32 -15.15 0.34
N LEU A 190 14.21 -15.28 -0.42
CA LEU A 190 13.80 -16.52 -1.08
C LEU A 190 14.91 -17.09 -1.95
N THR A 191 15.67 -16.24 -2.63
CA THR A 191 16.78 -16.66 -3.50
C THR A 191 17.93 -17.33 -2.75
N ARG A 192 17.94 -17.29 -1.41
CA ARG A 192 18.93 -17.93 -0.55
C ARG A 192 18.51 -19.31 -0.04
N GLU A 193 17.28 -19.74 -0.34
CA GLU A 193 16.81 -21.06 0.04
C GLU A 193 17.62 -22.16 -0.68
N PRO A 194 18.00 -23.26 0.01
CA PRO A 194 18.83 -24.31 -0.57
C PRO A 194 18.28 -24.90 -1.87
N GLU A 195 16.97 -25.13 -1.94
CA GLU A 195 16.29 -25.75 -3.08
C GLU A 195 16.30 -24.87 -4.33
N LEU A 196 16.50 -23.56 -4.18
CA LEU A 196 16.59 -22.62 -5.29
C LEU A 196 18.02 -22.41 -5.80
N GLN A 197 19.06 -22.90 -5.11
CA GLN A 197 20.45 -22.58 -5.45
C GLN A 197 20.87 -23.09 -6.83
N GLU A 198 20.43 -24.29 -7.23
CA GLU A 198 20.72 -24.80 -8.57
C GLU A 198 20.16 -23.90 -9.68
N TRP A 199 18.97 -23.35 -9.49
CA TRP A 199 18.37 -22.39 -10.41
C TRP A 199 19.05 -21.02 -10.36
N VAL A 200 19.34 -20.50 -9.15
CA VAL A 200 19.95 -19.18 -8.95
C VAL A 200 21.35 -19.11 -9.57
N THR A 201 22.14 -20.17 -9.43
CA THR A 201 23.53 -20.27 -9.88
C THR A 201 23.69 -20.59 -11.37
N GLN A 202 22.60 -20.80 -12.12
CA GLN A 202 22.67 -20.99 -13.58
C GLN A 202 23.39 -19.82 -14.24
N THR A 203 24.38 -20.14 -15.08
CA THR A 203 25.30 -19.15 -15.68
C THR A 203 24.80 -18.58 -17.00
N THR A 204 23.93 -19.31 -17.72
CA THR A 204 23.33 -18.85 -18.97
C THR A 204 21.89 -18.40 -18.76
N PRO A 205 21.45 -17.28 -19.37
CA PRO A 205 20.07 -16.82 -19.29
C PRO A 205 19.06 -17.87 -19.74
N GLU A 206 19.38 -18.62 -20.79
CA GLU A 206 18.52 -19.67 -21.37
C GLU A 206 18.34 -20.82 -20.38
N ALA A 207 19.42 -21.32 -19.77
CA ALA A 207 19.33 -22.39 -18.78
C ALA A 207 18.53 -21.97 -17.54
N LYS A 208 18.65 -20.69 -17.12
CA LYS A 208 17.87 -20.15 -16.00
C LYS A 208 16.38 -20.01 -16.33
N LYS A 209 16.07 -19.64 -17.58
CA LYS A 209 14.69 -19.44 -18.06
C LYS A 209 13.97 -20.78 -18.26
N ASP A 210 14.67 -21.76 -18.80
CA ASP A 210 14.11 -23.07 -19.13
C ASP A 210 14.17 -24.07 -17.95
N TYR A 211 14.76 -23.67 -16.81
CA TYR A 211 14.85 -24.51 -15.63
C TYR A 211 13.45 -24.92 -15.15
N PRO A 212 13.20 -26.23 -14.98
CA PRO A 212 11.86 -26.73 -14.64
C PRO A 212 11.48 -26.38 -13.19
N LEU A 213 10.19 -26.12 -12.96
CA LEU A 213 9.66 -26.04 -11.61
C LEU A 213 9.54 -27.46 -11.03
N THR A 214 10.49 -27.85 -10.20
CA THR A 214 10.42 -29.11 -9.45
C THR A 214 9.43 -29.02 -8.29
N GLN A 215 8.96 -30.16 -7.80
CA GLN A 215 8.08 -30.21 -6.63
C GLN A 215 8.76 -29.64 -5.38
N ASP A 216 10.07 -29.85 -5.24
CA ASP A 216 10.86 -29.34 -4.12
C ASP A 216 10.95 -27.80 -4.14
N ILE A 217 11.19 -27.21 -5.33
CA ILE A 217 11.18 -25.75 -5.49
C ILE A 217 9.78 -25.19 -5.19
N ALA A 218 8.72 -25.81 -5.72
CA ALA A 218 7.35 -25.37 -5.46
C ALA A 218 7.00 -25.41 -3.97
N ALA A 219 7.34 -26.50 -3.27
CA ALA A 219 7.13 -26.63 -1.82
C ALA A 219 7.99 -25.64 -1.02
N CYS A 220 9.23 -25.39 -1.46
CA CYS A 220 10.13 -24.41 -0.86
C CYS A 220 9.58 -22.98 -0.95
N ILE A 221 9.07 -22.57 -2.12
CA ILE A 221 8.43 -21.27 -2.32
C ILE A 221 7.25 -21.08 -1.35
N ASP A 222 6.37 -22.08 -1.25
CA ASP A 222 5.22 -22.02 -0.34
C ASP A 222 5.62 -21.98 1.14
N ARG A 223 6.58 -22.82 1.53
CA ARG A 223 7.17 -22.84 2.88
C ARG A 223 7.77 -21.48 3.22
N PHE A 224 8.54 -20.89 2.32
CA PHE A 224 9.18 -19.60 2.51
C PHE A 224 8.13 -18.52 2.77
N TYR A 225 7.16 -18.33 1.86
CA TYR A 225 6.14 -17.29 2.01
C TYR A 225 5.34 -17.46 3.29
N PHE A 226 4.86 -18.67 3.58
CA PHE A 226 4.11 -18.95 4.79
C PHE A 226 4.90 -18.57 6.06
N ASN A 227 6.12 -19.09 6.20
CA ASN A 227 6.94 -18.84 7.38
C ASN A 227 7.35 -17.37 7.48
N HIS A 228 7.65 -16.74 6.35
CA HIS A 228 8.07 -15.34 6.31
C HIS A 228 6.93 -14.40 6.71
N TYR A 229 5.71 -14.63 6.21
CA TYR A 229 4.51 -13.91 6.68
C TYR A 229 4.27 -14.13 8.18
N CYS A 230 4.27 -15.39 8.64
CA CYS A 230 4.07 -15.70 10.05
C CYS A 230 5.09 -14.99 10.95
N SER A 231 6.38 -14.96 10.57
CA SER A 231 7.44 -14.29 11.32
C SER A 231 7.29 -12.77 11.32
N SER A 232 7.07 -12.16 10.15
CA SER A 232 7.03 -10.71 9.99
C SER A 232 5.77 -10.09 10.62
N PHE A 233 4.60 -10.69 10.41
CA PHE A 233 3.31 -10.12 10.88
C PHE A 233 3.01 -10.39 12.36
N ARG A 234 3.78 -11.28 13.03
CA ARG A 234 3.65 -11.55 14.48
C ARG A 234 4.64 -10.78 15.36
N SER A 235 5.54 -10.01 14.76
CA SER A 235 6.69 -9.45 15.45
C SER A 235 6.53 -7.99 15.85
N GLY A 236 7.04 -7.66 17.04
CA GLY A 236 7.32 -6.29 17.46
C GLY A 236 6.12 -5.36 17.52
N ALA A 237 6.37 -4.08 17.21
CA ALA A 237 5.36 -3.05 17.16
C ALA A 237 4.37 -3.21 15.98
N PHE A 238 4.82 -3.79 14.86
CA PHE A 238 3.96 -4.02 13.70
C PHE A 238 2.80 -4.98 14.03
N ALA A 239 3.06 -6.07 14.76
CA ALA A 239 2.02 -6.98 15.20
C ALA A 239 0.98 -6.30 16.12
N ARG A 240 1.41 -5.39 16.99
CA ARG A 240 0.50 -4.60 17.84
C ARG A 240 -0.36 -3.65 17.02
N ALA A 241 0.19 -3.05 15.96
CA ALA A 241 -0.58 -2.22 15.04
C ALA A 241 -1.62 -3.07 14.31
N ASN A 242 -1.23 -4.23 13.77
CA ASN A 242 -2.13 -5.13 13.04
C ASN A 242 -3.28 -5.69 13.90
N SER A 243 -3.08 -5.79 15.22
CA SER A 243 -4.12 -6.23 16.16
C SER A 243 -4.96 -5.09 16.74
N SER A 244 -4.64 -3.83 16.46
CA SER A 244 -5.34 -2.68 17.07
C SER A 244 -5.87 -1.68 16.06
N ILE A 245 -5.39 -1.73 14.81
CA ILE A 245 -5.79 -0.84 13.72
C ILE A 245 -6.14 -1.69 12.50
N PRO A 246 -7.42 -1.73 12.06
CA PRO A 246 -7.83 -2.46 10.88
C PRO A 246 -7.09 -2.02 9.60
N MET A 247 -6.52 -2.98 8.87
CA MET A 247 -5.69 -2.70 7.70
C MET A 247 -6.48 -2.57 6.39
N LEU A 248 -6.00 -1.71 5.50
CA LEU A 248 -6.26 -1.71 4.06
C LEU A 248 -4.91 -1.78 3.32
N ASN A 249 -4.59 -2.94 2.77
CA ASN A 249 -3.29 -3.18 2.13
C ASN A 249 -3.44 -3.34 0.62
N MET A 250 -2.48 -2.80 -0.13
CA MET A 250 -2.33 -3.05 -1.55
C MET A 250 -1.17 -4.01 -1.84
N CYS A 251 -1.13 -4.60 -3.03
CA CYS A 251 -0.08 -5.55 -3.40
C CYS A 251 1.26 -4.83 -3.64
N GLY A 252 2.27 -5.18 -2.84
CA GLY A 252 3.70 -4.89 -3.08
C GLY A 252 4.50 -6.19 -3.06
N MET A 253 4.29 -7.03 -4.08
CA MET A 253 5.02 -8.29 -4.26
C MET A 253 6.50 -8.03 -4.61
N ILE A 254 7.29 -9.09 -4.79
CA ILE A 254 8.69 -9.06 -5.27
C ILE A 254 8.93 -7.89 -6.20
N ASP A 255 9.94 -7.12 -5.82
CA ASP A 255 10.36 -5.94 -6.54
C ASP A 255 10.56 -6.23 -8.04
N GLY A 256 10.07 -5.35 -8.88
CA GLY A 256 10.12 -5.49 -10.32
C GLY A 256 9.25 -6.60 -10.94
N PHE A 257 8.49 -7.40 -10.16
CA PHE A 257 7.61 -8.42 -10.76
C PHE A 257 6.55 -7.76 -11.65
N GLY A 258 6.34 -8.32 -12.84
CA GLY A 258 5.60 -7.72 -13.96
C GLY A 258 6.44 -6.82 -14.88
N SER A 259 7.62 -6.34 -14.48
CA SER A 259 8.42 -5.34 -15.23
C SER A 259 9.59 -5.91 -16.05
N TYR A 260 9.93 -7.19 -15.85
CA TYR A 260 10.86 -7.94 -16.71
C TYR A 260 10.23 -8.37 -18.05
N PRO A 261 11.03 -8.71 -19.08
CA PRO A 261 10.52 -9.26 -20.35
C PRO A 261 9.63 -10.50 -20.15
N ASP A 262 8.62 -10.65 -21.01
CA ASP A 262 7.61 -11.71 -20.92
C ASP A 262 8.21 -13.12 -20.82
N ASP A 263 9.30 -13.40 -21.53
CA ASP A 263 9.92 -14.72 -21.51
C ASP A 263 10.61 -15.04 -20.18
N VAL A 264 11.14 -14.04 -19.47
CA VAL A 264 11.63 -14.17 -18.08
C VAL A 264 10.45 -14.33 -17.12
N GLN A 265 9.39 -13.53 -17.29
CA GLN A 265 8.18 -13.59 -16.45
C GLN A 265 7.47 -14.95 -16.54
N LEU A 266 7.52 -15.58 -17.71
CA LEU A 266 6.91 -16.87 -17.98
C LEU A 266 7.80 -18.06 -17.62
N ALA A 267 9.06 -17.84 -17.24
CA ALA A 267 9.96 -18.90 -16.78
C ALA A 267 9.31 -19.68 -15.62
N PRO A 268 9.30 -21.03 -15.61
CA PRO A 268 8.50 -21.82 -14.67
C PRO A 268 8.71 -21.45 -13.20
N VAL A 269 9.97 -21.31 -12.78
CA VAL A 269 10.33 -20.94 -11.40
C VAL A 269 9.89 -19.50 -11.10
N PHE A 270 10.20 -18.54 -11.97
CA PHE A 270 9.92 -17.13 -11.72
C PHE A 270 8.41 -16.82 -11.73
N LYS A 271 7.66 -17.46 -12.63
CA LYS A 271 6.19 -17.42 -12.66
C LYS A 271 5.60 -17.97 -11.37
N ALA A 272 6.10 -19.10 -10.88
CA ALA A 272 5.63 -19.72 -9.64
C ALA A 272 5.88 -18.81 -8.43
N ILE A 273 7.06 -18.21 -8.36
CA ILE A 273 7.43 -17.22 -7.33
C ILE A 273 6.38 -16.09 -7.26
N GLY A 274 6.07 -15.44 -8.40
CA GLY A 274 5.06 -14.37 -8.41
C GLY A 274 3.62 -14.85 -8.18
N SER A 275 3.22 -15.98 -8.78
CA SER A 275 1.87 -16.51 -8.58
C SER A 275 1.59 -16.87 -7.12
N ARG A 276 2.57 -17.52 -6.44
CA ARG A 276 2.46 -17.86 -5.02
C ARG A 276 2.62 -16.66 -4.12
N GLY A 277 3.50 -15.71 -4.45
CA GLY A 277 3.60 -14.43 -3.73
C GLY A 277 2.27 -13.67 -3.69
N TYR A 278 1.57 -13.59 -4.82
CA TYR A 278 0.26 -12.95 -4.90
C TYR A 278 -0.81 -13.73 -4.12
N PHE A 279 -0.79 -15.06 -4.18
CA PHE A 279 -1.68 -15.90 -3.39
C PHE A 279 -1.52 -15.64 -1.88
N PHE A 280 -0.29 -15.62 -1.36
CA PHE A 280 -0.05 -15.35 0.05
C PHE A 280 -0.32 -13.89 0.44
N PHE A 281 -0.16 -12.94 -0.48
CA PHE A 281 -0.64 -11.56 -0.30
C PHE A 281 -2.16 -11.52 -0.08
N LEU A 282 -2.95 -12.13 -0.98
CA LEU A 282 -4.40 -12.20 -0.82
C LEU A 282 -4.79 -12.86 0.50
N LEU A 283 -4.10 -13.92 0.88
CA LEU A 283 -4.42 -14.67 2.09
C LEU A 283 -4.07 -13.92 3.38
N PHE A 284 -2.84 -13.43 3.53
CA PHE A 284 -2.39 -12.80 4.78
C PHE A 284 -2.74 -11.33 4.91
N GLN A 285 -2.81 -10.58 3.80
CA GLN A 285 -3.04 -9.14 3.83
C GLN A 285 -4.48 -8.75 3.47
N CYS A 286 -5.12 -9.53 2.61
CA CYS A 286 -6.52 -9.32 2.26
C CYS A 286 -7.46 -10.32 2.95
N PHE A 287 -7.01 -11.42 3.54
CA PHE A 287 -7.89 -12.45 4.12
C PHE A 287 -8.85 -13.06 3.08
N ILE A 288 -8.38 -13.17 1.83
CA ILE A 288 -9.12 -13.71 0.69
C ILE A 288 -8.47 -15.03 0.27
N ASN A 289 -9.31 -16.05 0.08
CA ASN A 289 -8.96 -17.21 -0.73
C ASN A 289 -9.93 -17.30 -1.91
N PRO A 290 -9.50 -17.04 -3.15
CA PRO A 290 -10.36 -17.10 -4.32
C PRO A 290 -11.11 -18.42 -4.53
N GLN A 291 -10.57 -19.54 -4.02
CA GLN A 291 -11.24 -20.84 -4.11
C GLN A 291 -12.44 -20.96 -3.16
N VAL A 292 -12.42 -20.22 -2.05
CA VAL A 292 -13.49 -20.22 -1.03
C VAL A 292 -14.45 -19.07 -1.27
N ASP A 293 -13.91 -17.89 -1.60
CA ASP A 293 -14.66 -16.64 -1.70
C ASP A 293 -15.21 -16.37 -3.10
N GLY A 294 -14.73 -17.11 -4.10
CA GLY A 294 -15.03 -16.90 -5.50
C GLY A 294 -14.30 -15.69 -6.10
N LEU A 295 -14.57 -15.45 -7.39
CA LEU A 295 -13.96 -14.38 -8.18
C LEU A 295 -15.02 -13.42 -8.76
N SER A 296 -16.22 -13.43 -8.18
CA SER A 296 -17.29 -12.53 -8.63
C SER A 296 -17.08 -11.13 -8.06
N GLY A 297 -17.06 -10.14 -8.93
CA GLY A 297 -17.12 -8.72 -8.56
C GLY A 297 -18.55 -8.17 -8.48
N HIS A 298 -19.58 -9.03 -8.50
CA HIS A 298 -20.96 -8.59 -8.39
C HIS A 298 -21.32 -8.26 -6.93
N PRO A 299 -22.05 -7.16 -6.67
CA PRO A 299 -22.45 -6.79 -5.31
C PRO A 299 -23.17 -7.93 -4.59
N GLY A 300 -22.68 -8.30 -3.40
CA GLY A 300 -23.28 -9.34 -2.56
C GLY A 300 -22.82 -10.78 -2.84
N GLU A 301 -22.03 -11.02 -3.90
CA GLU A 301 -21.51 -12.36 -4.22
C GLU A 301 -20.15 -12.67 -3.58
N HIS A 302 -19.46 -11.66 -3.05
CA HIS A 302 -18.18 -11.78 -2.37
C HIS A 302 -18.28 -11.32 -0.90
N PRO A 303 -17.59 -11.95 0.07
CA PRO A 303 -17.65 -11.54 1.49
C PRO A 303 -17.20 -10.10 1.74
N PHE A 304 -16.30 -9.59 0.89
CA PHE A 304 -15.79 -8.23 0.93
C PHE A 304 -16.45 -7.38 -0.17
N LYS A 305 -17.17 -6.34 0.25
CA LYS A 305 -18.05 -5.51 -0.61
C LYS A 305 -17.28 -4.45 -1.40
N SER A 306 -16.09 -4.08 -0.95
CA SER A 306 -15.28 -3.02 -1.58
C SER A 306 -14.50 -3.49 -2.82
N LEU A 307 -14.47 -4.80 -3.10
CA LEU A 307 -13.60 -5.36 -4.13
C LEU A 307 -14.04 -5.06 -5.56
N ILE A 308 -13.02 -4.89 -6.40
CA ILE A 308 -13.13 -4.72 -7.84
C ILE A 308 -12.23 -5.78 -8.47
N ILE A 309 -12.85 -6.82 -9.02
CA ILE A 309 -12.16 -7.93 -9.68
C ILE A 309 -11.92 -7.59 -11.16
N GLY A 310 -10.65 -7.58 -11.57
CA GLY A 310 -10.26 -7.35 -12.96
C GLY A 310 -10.16 -8.63 -13.80
N ALA A 311 -9.23 -8.64 -14.74
CA ALA A 311 -8.96 -9.77 -15.61
C ALA A 311 -7.83 -10.63 -15.05
N PRO A 312 -7.78 -11.94 -15.37
CA PRO A 312 -6.63 -12.77 -15.03
C PRO A 312 -5.32 -12.17 -15.55
N GLY A 313 -4.37 -12.01 -14.63
CA GLY A 313 -3.04 -11.48 -14.94
C GLY A 313 -2.22 -12.38 -15.85
N PRO A 314 -1.33 -11.83 -16.70
CA PRO A 314 -0.56 -12.61 -17.67
C PRO A 314 0.45 -13.57 -17.02
N PHE A 315 0.97 -13.21 -15.83
CA PHE A 315 2.01 -13.98 -15.14
C PHE A 315 1.50 -14.62 -13.86
N VAL A 316 0.82 -13.84 -13.00
CA VAL A 316 0.24 -14.33 -11.73
C VAL A 316 -0.84 -15.38 -11.95
N SER A 317 -1.54 -15.35 -13.10
CA SER A 317 -2.65 -16.24 -13.46
C SER A 317 -3.87 -16.18 -12.52
N SER A 318 -3.99 -15.08 -11.75
CA SER A 318 -5.14 -14.73 -10.91
C SER A 318 -5.66 -13.33 -11.33
N PRO A 319 -6.96 -13.02 -11.19
CA PRO A 319 -7.46 -11.68 -11.41
C PRO A 319 -6.83 -10.64 -10.48
N SER A 320 -6.80 -9.37 -10.90
CA SER A 320 -6.51 -8.24 -10.01
C SER A 320 -7.59 -8.06 -8.95
N HIS A 321 -7.17 -7.61 -7.76
CA HIS A 321 -8.03 -7.36 -6.60
C HIS A 321 -7.89 -5.91 -6.14
N SER A 322 -8.40 -4.98 -6.95
CA SER A 322 -8.51 -3.57 -6.58
C SER A 322 -9.59 -3.38 -5.49
N VAL A 323 -9.47 -2.34 -4.66
CA VAL A 323 -10.37 -2.06 -3.52
C VAL A 323 -10.88 -0.62 -3.60
N LEU A 324 -12.19 -0.41 -3.45
CA LEU A 324 -12.80 0.92 -3.31
C LEU A 324 -13.55 1.02 -1.98
N SER A 325 -12.89 1.57 -0.97
CA SER A 325 -13.38 1.62 0.41
C SER A 325 -13.90 3.00 0.80
N TYR A 326 -14.99 3.02 1.56
CA TYR A 326 -15.47 4.21 2.25
C TYR A 326 -14.49 4.59 3.37
N LEU A 327 -14.07 5.86 3.46
CA LEU A 327 -13.28 6.37 4.59
C LEU A 327 -13.99 7.52 5.31
N GLY A 328 -15.29 7.66 5.11
CA GLY A 328 -16.07 8.74 5.68
C GLY A 328 -17.09 9.32 4.74
N PRO A 329 -18.01 10.17 5.24
CA PRO A 329 -19.09 10.72 4.42
C PRO A 329 -18.59 11.53 3.22
N ASN A 330 -17.34 12.00 3.26
CA ASN A 330 -16.78 12.88 2.23
C ASN A 330 -15.56 12.27 1.50
N VAL A 331 -15.09 11.09 1.92
CA VAL A 331 -13.81 10.53 1.47
C VAL A 331 -13.96 9.06 1.08
N TYR A 332 -13.49 8.72 -0.12
CA TYR A 332 -13.29 7.34 -0.56
C TYR A 332 -11.82 7.11 -0.90
N MET A 333 -11.36 5.87 -0.74
CA MET A 333 -10.03 5.44 -1.14
C MET A 333 -10.11 4.28 -2.14
N LEU A 334 -9.43 4.44 -3.26
CA LEU A 334 -9.19 3.42 -4.26
C LEU A 334 -7.77 2.88 -4.11
N LEU A 335 -7.61 1.62 -3.74
CA LEU A 335 -6.34 0.89 -3.81
C LEU A 335 -6.32 0.17 -5.16
N LEU A 336 -5.51 0.66 -6.09
CA LEU A 336 -5.40 0.08 -7.43
C LEU A 336 -4.35 -1.03 -7.44
N ASP A 337 -4.75 -2.25 -7.81
CA ASP A 337 -3.84 -3.38 -7.96
C ASP A 337 -2.98 -3.22 -9.22
N CYS A 338 -1.78 -2.68 -9.00
CA CYS A 338 -0.83 -2.41 -10.06
C CYS A 338 0.11 -3.60 -10.36
N ARG A 339 -0.15 -4.80 -9.83
CA ARG A 339 0.78 -5.95 -9.90
C ARG A 339 0.20 -7.15 -10.63
N ALA A 340 -1.07 -7.50 -10.39
CA ALA A 340 -1.64 -8.73 -10.98
C ALA A 340 -1.64 -8.71 -12.51
N GLU A 341 -2.05 -7.60 -13.12
CA GLU A 341 -2.20 -7.44 -14.58
C GLU A 341 -1.02 -6.72 -15.26
N ARG A 342 0.08 -6.53 -14.52
CA ARG A 342 1.27 -5.79 -14.97
C ARG A 342 2.06 -6.56 -16.03
N LYS A 343 2.58 -5.80 -17.00
CA LYS A 343 3.60 -6.16 -18.00
C LYS A 343 4.66 -5.07 -18.03
N LYS A 344 5.74 -5.31 -18.78
CA LYS A 344 6.85 -4.36 -18.94
C LYS A 344 6.42 -3.00 -19.51
N ASP A 345 5.35 -2.94 -20.28
CA ASP A 345 4.83 -1.74 -20.95
C ASP A 345 3.39 -1.37 -20.56
N GLN A 346 2.83 -2.06 -19.56
CA GLN A 346 1.47 -1.86 -19.06
C GLN A 346 1.41 -2.12 -17.56
N VAL A 347 0.87 -1.19 -16.77
CA VAL A 347 0.68 -1.38 -15.32
C VAL A 347 -0.64 -2.10 -15.02
N CYS A 348 -1.75 -1.60 -15.54
CA CYS A 348 -3.08 -2.18 -15.38
C CYS A 348 -3.71 -2.42 -16.76
N SER A 349 -4.51 -3.48 -16.91
CA SER A 349 -5.16 -3.71 -18.21
C SER A 349 -6.33 -2.75 -18.44
N PRO A 350 -6.75 -2.56 -19.70
CA PRO A 350 -7.99 -1.84 -20.01
C PRO A 350 -9.23 -2.43 -19.34
N TYR A 351 -9.24 -3.73 -19.06
CA TYR A 351 -10.36 -4.39 -18.40
C TYR A 351 -10.47 -3.92 -16.96
N GLU A 352 -9.37 -3.95 -16.21
CA GLU A 352 -9.30 -3.46 -14.83
C GLU A 352 -9.72 -1.99 -14.75
N TYR A 353 -9.12 -1.14 -15.58
CA TYR A 353 -9.46 0.29 -15.59
C TYR A 353 -10.94 0.54 -15.81
N ARG A 354 -11.56 -0.17 -16.76
CA ARG A 354 -12.99 -0.04 -17.02
C ARG A 354 -13.81 -0.41 -15.78
N LYS A 355 -13.50 -1.52 -15.11
CA LYS A 355 -14.18 -1.95 -13.88
C LYS A 355 -14.01 -0.92 -12.76
N VAL A 356 -12.79 -0.42 -12.57
CA VAL A 356 -12.46 0.60 -11.57
C VAL A 356 -13.24 1.90 -11.83
N PHE A 357 -13.17 2.44 -13.04
CA PHE A 357 -13.88 3.68 -13.39
C PHE A 357 -15.40 3.52 -13.37
N GLU A 358 -15.93 2.33 -13.65
CA GLU A 358 -17.35 2.04 -13.49
C GLU A 358 -17.80 2.15 -12.04
N GLN A 359 -17.04 1.59 -11.08
CA GLN A 359 -17.35 1.68 -9.65
C GLN A 359 -17.11 3.08 -9.09
N VAL A 360 -16.00 3.72 -9.42
CA VAL A 360 -15.73 5.11 -9.04
C VAL A 360 -16.81 6.05 -9.61
N GLY A 361 -17.32 5.75 -10.80
CA GLY A 361 -18.43 6.47 -11.42
C GLY A 361 -19.75 6.36 -10.66
N ARG A 362 -19.94 5.33 -9.82
CA ARG A 362 -21.14 5.10 -8.98
C ARG A 362 -21.07 5.77 -7.61
N LEU A 363 -19.93 6.36 -7.24
CA LEU A 363 -19.79 7.04 -5.96
C LEU A 363 -20.87 8.13 -5.78
N PRO A 364 -21.35 8.35 -4.54
CA PRO A 364 -22.33 9.40 -4.26
C PRO A 364 -21.87 10.78 -4.75
N ALA A 365 -22.80 11.60 -5.22
CA ALA A 365 -22.46 12.90 -5.81
C ALA A 365 -21.89 13.93 -4.81
N HIS A 366 -22.04 13.69 -3.51
CA HIS A 366 -21.57 14.57 -2.44
C HIS A 366 -20.11 14.33 -2.03
N ILE A 367 -19.48 13.25 -2.52
CA ILE A 367 -18.09 12.93 -2.14
C ILE A 367 -17.14 14.05 -2.58
N GLU A 368 -16.29 14.46 -1.65
CA GLU A 368 -15.40 15.61 -1.81
C GLU A 368 -13.98 15.18 -2.17
N HIS A 369 -13.53 14.01 -1.70
CA HIS A 369 -12.18 13.48 -1.92
C HIS A 369 -12.18 12.03 -2.39
N LEU A 370 -11.36 11.75 -3.40
CA LEU A 370 -10.96 10.41 -3.81
C LEU A 370 -9.46 10.29 -3.64
N VAL A 371 -9.02 9.43 -2.71
CA VAL A 371 -7.62 9.07 -2.56
C VAL A 371 -7.34 7.86 -3.45
N VAL A 372 -6.36 7.96 -4.35
CA VAL A 372 -5.93 6.87 -5.22
C VAL A 372 -4.57 6.38 -4.74
N GLN A 373 -4.56 5.20 -4.14
CA GLN A 373 -3.36 4.57 -3.66
C GLN A 373 -2.74 3.69 -4.75
N ILE A 374 -1.46 3.91 -5.00
CA ILE A 374 -0.64 3.20 -5.97
C ILE A 374 0.73 2.96 -5.33
N GLY A 375 1.34 1.79 -5.55
CA GLY A 375 2.57 1.42 -4.83
C GLY A 375 3.71 2.38 -5.12
N ILE A 376 3.78 2.83 -6.37
CA ILE A 376 4.88 3.61 -6.92
C ILE A 376 4.41 5.04 -7.22
N PRO A 377 5.20 6.09 -6.94
CA PRO A 377 4.81 7.46 -7.20
C PRO A 377 4.47 7.77 -8.67
N ILE A 378 3.29 8.36 -8.91
CA ILE A 378 2.89 8.80 -10.26
C ILE A 378 3.50 10.15 -10.62
N ALA A 379 3.75 11.03 -9.65
CA ALA A 379 4.39 12.33 -9.85
C ALA A 379 5.64 12.44 -8.96
N TYR A 380 6.81 12.22 -9.57
CA TYR A 380 8.11 12.16 -8.89
C TYR A 380 9.25 12.48 -9.87
N PRO A 381 10.42 12.96 -9.41
CA PRO A 381 11.51 13.34 -10.32
C PRO A 381 12.00 12.17 -11.15
N ARG A 382 12.20 12.42 -12.44
CA ARG A 382 12.60 11.38 -13.40
C ARG A 382 14.11 11.18 -13.46
N LEU A 383 14.53 9.93 -13.44
CA LEU A 383 15.94 9.53 -13.50
C LEU A 383 16.39 9.01 -14.87
N VAL A 384 15.71 9.43 -15.94
CA VAL A 384 15.98 9.06 -17.34
C VAL A 384 17.46 9.23 -17.76
N PHE A 385 18.19 10.17 -17.17
CA PHE A 385 19.63 10.34 -17.43
C PHE A 385 20.48 9.24 -16.79
N LEU A 386 20.12 8.77 -15.59
CA LEU A 386 20.79 7.66 -14.90
C LEU A 386 20.59 6.35 -15.67
N GLU A 387 19.36 6.09 -16.12
CA GLU A 387 19.00 4.94 -16.99
C GLU A 387 19.87 4.91 -18.25
N SER A 388 20.07 6.08 -18.88
CA SER A 388 20.85 6.21 -20.12
C SER A 388 22.37 6.09 -19.88
N ALA A 389 22.88 6.59 -18.75
CA ALA A 389 24.29 6.52 -18.39
C ALA A 389 24.73 5.12 -17.92
N LEU A 390 23.82 4.36 -17.28
CA LEU A 390 24.08 3.00 -16.79
C LEU A 390 23.74 1.91 -17.81
N GLY A 391 22.78 2.16 -18.71
CA GLY A 391 22.48 1.29 -19.85
C GLY A 391 23.58 1.27 -20.92
N TRP A 392 24.59 2.14 -20.83
CA TRP A 392 25.74 2.12 -21.74
C TRP A 392 26.67 0.96 -21.36
N LYS A 393 26.67 -0.10 -22.19
CA LYS A 393 27.52 -1.31 -22.07
C LYS A 393 29.05 -1.08 -21.97
N PHE A 394 29.51 0.17 -21.99
CA PHE A 394 30.94 0.57 -21.98
C PHE A 394 31.28 1.54 -20.84
N ASN A 395 30.58 1.49 -19.71
CA ASN A 395 30.98 2.28 -18.55
C ASN A 395 32.24 1.66 -17.88
N PRO A 396 33.39 2.34 -17.84
CA PRO A 396 34.62 1.82 -17.23
C PRO A 396 34.47 1.48 -15.75
N LEU A 397 33.50 2.07 -15.04
CA LEU A 397 33.19 1.72 -13.64
C LEU A 397 32.57 0.31 -13.49
N VAL A 398 31.72 -0.11 -14.44
CA VAL A 398 31.11 -1.46 -14.46
C VAL A 398 32.14 -2.51 -14.91
N ALA A 399 33.05 -2.14 -15.81
CA ALA A 399 34.15 -2.99 -16.26
C ALA A 399 35.23 -3.20 -15.18
N LEU A 400 35.58 -2.16 -14.41
CA LEU A 400 36.53 -2.26 -13.29
C LEU A 400 35.95 -3.02 -12.08
N GLY A 401 34.63 -2.98 -11.86
CA GLY A 401 33.98 -3.75 -10.81
C GLY A 401 33.96 -5.27 -11.07
N ARG A 402 34.00 -5.69 -12.35
CA ARG A 402 33.96 -7.10 -12.75
C ARG A 402 35.32 -7.80 -12.79
N SER A 403 36.44 -7.06 -12.84
CA SER A 403 37.76 -7.67 -13.07
C SER A 403 38.48 -8.16 -11.81
N GLY A 404 37.95 -7.93 -10.61
CA GLY A 404 38.48 -8.49 -9.35
C GLY A 404 39.93 -8.10 -9.01
N MET A 405 40.57 -7.23 -9.80
CA MET A 405 41.98 -6.86 -9.67
C MET A 405 42.14 -5.64 -8.76
N MET A 406 41.90 -5.87 -7.47
CA MET A 406 42.41 -5.16 -6.29
C MET A 406 41.40 -5.48 -5.18
N GLY A 407 41.87 -6.01 -4.05
CA GLY A 407 41.08 -6.59 -2.94
C GLY A 407 39.94 -5.71 -2.37
N LEU A 408 38.89 -5.54 -3.15
CA LEU A 408 37.69 -4.73 -2.90
C LEU A 408 36.45 -5.63 -2.81
N GLY A 409 36.56 -6.78 -2.14
CA GLY A 409 35.41 -7.66 -1.86
C GLY A 409 34.25 -6.95 -1.13
N GLY A 410 34.51 -5.82 -0.47
CA GLY A 410 33.48 -4.97 0.15
C GLY A 410 32.70 -4.05 -0.80
N PHE A 411 33.13 -3.86 -2.04
CA PHE A 411 32.37 -3.07 -3.03
C PHE A 411 31.30 -3.89 -3.76
N VAL A 412 31.48 -5.21 -3.89
CA VAL A 412 30.51 -6.08 -4.56
C VAL A 412 29.21 -6.20 -3.74
N ASN A 413 29.30 -6.18 -2.40
CA ASN A 413 28.12 -6.05 -1.53
C ASN A 413 27.40 -4.70 -1.67
N LYS A 414 28.10 -3.62 -2.03
CA LYS A 414 27.48 -2.32 -2.33
C LYS A 414 26.81 -2.30 -3.71
N PHE A 415 27.31 -3.08 -4.67
CA PHE A 415 26.71 -3.17 -6.00
C PHE A 415 25.34 -3.89 -6.00
N ASN A 416 25.10 -4.86 -5.10
CA ASN A 416 23.76 -5.41 -4.91
C ASN A 416 22.79 -4.38 -4.29
N ALA A 417 23.25 -3.57 -3.34
CA ALA A 417 22.47 -2.46 -2.79
C ALA A 417 22.22 -1.33 -3.82
N GLU A 418 23.15 -1.13 -4.76
CA GLU A 418 22.97 -0.23 -5.90
C GLU A 418 22.06 -0.82 -6.96
N ALA A 419 22.02 -2.14 -7.16
CA ALA A 419 21.09 -2.78 -8.11
C ALA A 419 19.64 -2.69 -7.64
N GLU A 420 19.37 -2.90 -6.36
CA GLU A 420 18.04 -2.69 -5.73
C GLU A 420 17.63 -1.22 -5.79
N LEU A 421 18.55 -0.31 -5.47
CA LEU A 421 18.35 1.14 -5.61
C LEU A 421 18.14 1.58 -7.08
N LEU A 422 18.76 0.89 -8.04
CA LEU A 422 18.60 1.14 -9.48
C LEU A 422 17.34 0.49 -10.04
N ASP A 423 16.86 -0.59 -9.46
CA ASP A 423 15.55 -1.14 -9.78
C ASP A 423 14.45 -0.23 -9.22
N ASP A 424 14.54 0.24 -7.97
CA ASP A 424 13.60 1.24 -7.38
C ASP A 424 13.57 2.57 -8.15
N LEU A 425 14.72 3.04 -8.64
CA LEU A 425 14.87 4.40 -9.16
C LEU A 425 15.01 4.51 -10.68
N ALA A 426 15.41 3.45 -11.37
CA ALA A 426 15.76 3.45 -12.80
C ALA A 426 15.19 2.26 -13.60
N SER A 427 14.31 1.42 -13.01
CA SER A 427 13.67 0.34 -13.77
C SER A 427 12.48 0.80 -14.62
N ASN A 428 12.01 -0.10 -15.50
CA ASN A 428 10.70 0.03 -16.13
C ASN A 428 9.54 -0.07 -15.11
N ASP A 429 9.78 -0.27 -13.80
CA ASP A 429 8.74 -0.43 -12.78
C ASP A 429 8.01 0.89 -12.50
N HIS A 430 8.71 2.03 -12.66
CA HIS A 430 8.18 3.35 -12.30
C HIS A 430 7.11 3.85 -13.29
N TRP A 431 6.07 4.54 -12.78
CA TRP A 431 5.06 5.18 -13.63
C TRP A 431 5.68 6.19 -14.62
N THR A 432 6.82 6.77 -14.25
CA THR A 432 7.54 7.75 -15.09
C THR A 432 8.42 7.11 -16.17
N ALA A 433 8.57 5.78 -16.17
CA ALA A 433 9.34 5.03 -17.15
C ALA A 433 8.79 5.22 -18.56
N LYS A 434 9.65 5.05 -19.58
CA LYS A 434 9.28 5.32 -20.98
C LYS A 434 8.09 4.46 -21.44
N GLY A 435 8.02 3.19 -21.04
CA GLY A 435 6.92 2.27 -21.39
C GLY A 435 5.57 2.75 -20.87
N HIS A 436 5.51 3.17 -19.61
CA HIS A 436 4.26 3.52 -18.92
C HIS A 436 3.74 4.94 -19.20
N LYS A 437 4.51 5.80 -19.88
CA LYS A 437 4.13 7.21 -20.09
C LYS A 437 2.76 7.41 -20.73
N LYS A 438 2.37 6.58 -21.69
CA LYS A 438 1.07 6.71 -22.38
C LYS A 438 -0.07 6.39 -21.42
N GLU A 439 0.02 5.23 -20.77
CA GLU A 439 -0.95 4.76 -19.77
C GLU A 439 -1.05 5.74 -18.59
N ARG A 440 0.07 6.12 -17.99
CA ARG A 440 0.15 7.12 -16.93
C ARG A 440 -0.58 8.40 -17.30
N ASN A 441 -0.23 8.99 -18.45
CA ASN A 441 -0.80 10.27 -18.85
C ASN A 441 -2.30 10.16 -19.11
N TRP A 442 -2.76 9.02 -19.62
CA TRP A 442 -4.18 8.75 -19.78
C TRP A 442 -4.89 8.61 -18.44
N PHE A 443 -4.33 7.83 -17.52
CA PHE A 443 -4.91 7.61 -16.21
C PHE A 443 -5.10 8.93 -15.45
N ILE A 444 -4.07 9.79 -15.46
CA ILE A 444 -4.15 11.16 -14.93
C ILE A 444 -5.27 11.95 -15.62
N GLN A 445 -5.34 11.94 -16.95
CA GLN A 445 -6.38 12.67 -17.69
C GLN A 445 -7.79 12.16 -17.40
N GLN A 446 -7.99 10.85 -17.24
CA GLN A 446 -9.29 10.28 -16.87
C GLN A 446 -9.70 10.73 -15.48
N LEU A 447 -8.78 10.69 -14.51
CA LEU A 447 -9.02 11.19 -13.17
C LEU A 447 -9.28 12.71 -13.16
N GLN A 448 -8.63 13.49 -14.01
CA GLN A 448 -8.90 14.93 -14.15
C GLN A 448 -10.28 15.18 -14.76
N GLY A 449 -10.67 14.38 -15.74
CA GLY A 449 -12.03 14.40 -16.30
C GLY A 449 -13.08 14.08 -15.23
N LEU A 450 -12.85 13.04 -14.43
CA LEU A 450 -13.69 12.69 -13.29
C LEU A 450 -13.76 13.84 -12.27
N ALA A 451 -12.62 14.38 -11.86
CA ALA A 451 -12.51 15.52 -10.93
C ALA A 451 -13.33 16.73 -11.42
N ARG A 452 -13.28 17.01 -12.72
CA ARG A 452 -14.05 18.09 -13.35
C ARG A 452 -15.56 17.85 -13.30
N VAL A 453 -16.00 16.64 -13.65
CA VAL A 453 -17.43 16.30 -13.76
C VAL A 453 -18.08 16.12 -12.39
N ARG A 454 -17.41 15.41 -11.49
CA ARG A 454 -17.89 15.08 -10.15
C ARG A 454 -17.56 16.15 -9.11
N ARG A 455 -16.66 17.08 -9.41
CA ARG A 455 -16.14 18.11 -8.48
C ARG A 455 -15.49 17.49 -7.24
N ILE A 456 -14.79 16.38 -7.45
CA ILE A 456 -14.06 15.64 -6.42
C ILE A 456 -12.58 16.00 -6.51
N ARG A 457 -11.92 16.18 -5.36
CA ARG A 457 -10.46 16.30 -5.29
C ARG A 457 -9.85 14.91 -5.38
N VAL A 458 -9.00 14.68 -6.37
CA VAL A 458 -8.20 13.46 -6.47
C VAL A 458 -6.82 13.70 -5.87
N THR A 459 -6.39 12.82 -4.98
CA THR A 459 -5.05 12.81 -4.38
C THR A 459 -4.45 11.42 -4.49
N PHE A 460 -3.20 11.32 -4.93
CA PHE A 460 -2.45 10.08 -4.93
C PHE A 460 -1.68 9.90 -3.61
N LEU A 461 -1.67 8.66 -3.13
CA LEU A 461 -0.83 8.20 -2.03
C LEU A 461 0.08 7.08 -2.57
N SER A 462 1.38 7.16 -2.31
CA SER A 462 2.35 6.18 -2.83
C SER A 462 3.53 5.91 -1.90
N GLY A 463 4.26 4.82 -2.17
CA GLY A 463 5.40 4.35 -1.39
C GLY A 463 6.67 4.12 -2.24
N ASP A 464 7.33 2.98 -2.04
CA ASP A 464 8.41 2.40 -2.87
C ASP A 464 9.78 3.11 -2.75
N VAL A 465 9.85 4.41 -3.01
CA VAL A 465 11.13 5.14 -3.22
C VAL A 465 11.97 5.46 -1.95
N HIS A 466 11.65 4.85 -0.81
CA HIS A 466 12.35 4.96 0.48
C HIS A 466 12.62 6.40 0.98
N CYS A 467 11.87 7.39 0.50
CA CYS A 467 11.92 8.77 0.99
C CYS A 467 10.52 9.44 0.99
N ALA A 468 10.40 10.54 1.72
CA ALA A 468 9.20 11.38 1.67
C ALA A 468 9.36 12.50 0.62
N ALA A 469 8.29 12.72 -0.15
CA ALA A 469 8.21 13.73 -1.19
C ALA A 469 6.76 14.06 -1.51
N VAL A 470 6.51 15.23 -2.13
CA VAL A 470 5.18 15.57 -2.62
C VAL A 470 5.26 16.07 -4.06
N GLY A 471 4.69 15.30 -4.97
CA GLY A 471 4.45 15.71 -6.35
C GLY A 471 3.15 16.48 -6.48
N VAL A 472 3.06 17.37 -7.46
CA VAL A 472 1.84 18.12 -7.78
C VAL A 472 1.63 18.20 -9.29
N LEU A 473 0.43 17.84 -9.70
CA LEU A 473 -0.14 18.13 -11.01
C LEU A 473 -1.06 19.34 -10.87
N LYS A 474 -1.03 20.30 -11.79
CA LYS A 474 -1.89 21.49 -11.76
C LYS A 474 -2.11 22.06 -13.16
N THR A 475 -3.08 22.95 -13.33
CA THR A 475 -3.33 23.58 -14.63
C THR A 475 -2.10 24.37 -15.09
N LEU A 476 -1.67 24.12 -16.34
CA LEU A 476 -0.53 24.77 -16.97
C LEU A 476 -0.71 26.29 -17.04
N ALA A 477 0.23 27.03 -16.44
CA ALA A 477 0.25 28.49 -16.53
C ALA A 477 0.83 28.92 -17.89
N ARG A 478 -0.03 29.20 -18.88
CA ARG A 478 0.41 29.70 -20.19
C ARG A 478 0.74 31.20 -20.12
N GLY A 479 1.95 31.58 -20.55
CA GLY A 479 2.35 32.98 -20.74
C GLY A 479 2.92 33.21 -22.14
N ASN A 480 2.18 33.94 -22.99
CA ASN A 480 2.68 34.47 -24.26
C ASN A 480 3.38 35.82 -24.04
N GLY A 481 4.50 35.83 -23.30
CA GLY A 481 5.42 36.97 -23.24
C GLY A 481 4.91 38.29 -22.61
N LYS A 482 3.64 38.42 -22.25
CA LYS A 482 3.09 39.54 -21.47
C LYS A 482 2.09 39.00 -20.46
N ALA A 483 2.41 39.14 -19.17
CA ALA A 483 1.65 38.68 -17.99
C ALA A 483 1.01 37.29 -18.18
N GLY A 484 1.77 36.23 -17.90
CA GLY A 484 1.25 34.86 -17.87
C GLY A 484 0.00 34.77 -16.99
N LYS A 485 -0.99 33.97 -17.39
CA LYS A 485 -2.20 33.79 -16.59
C LYS A 485 -1.82 33.48 -15.14
N ALA A 486 -2.47 34.16 -14.19
CA ALA A 486 -2.28 33.91 -12.77
C ALA A 486 -2.50 32.42 -12.46
N GLU A 487 -1.70 31.89 -11.55
CA GLU A 487 -1.84 30.50 -11.07
C GLU A 487 -3.26 30.30 -10.52
N ILE A 488 -3.90 29.21 -10.94
CA ILE A 488 -5.26 28.90 -10.47
C ILE A 488 -5.15 28.39 -9.04
N PRO A 489 -5.89 28.96 -8.07
CA PRO A 489 -5.89 28.47 -6.70
C PRO A 489 -6.26 26.97 -6.65
N PRO A 490 -5.58 26.15 -5.83
CA PRO A 490 -5.84 24.72 -5.73
C PRO A 490 -7.32 24.38 -5.58
N ALA A 491 -8.03 25.08 -4.69
CA ALA A 491 -9.45 24.88 -4.44
C ALA A 491 -10.33 25.04 -5.70
N THR A 492 -9.92 25.78 -6.72
CA THR A 492 -10.69 25.98 -7.96
C THR A 492 -10.13 25.21 -9.16
N ASP A 493 -8.98 24.55 -8.99
CA ASP A 493 -8.32 23.82 -10.06
C ASP A 493 -8.67 22.33 -9.99
N PHE A 494 -9.47 21.83 -10.93
CA PHE A 494 -9.79 20.40 -11.03
C PHE A 494 -8.60 19.53 -11.46
N ARG A 495 -7.54 20.14 -12.03
CA ARG A 495 -6.30 19.44 -12.39
C ARG A 495 -5.33 19.34 -11.23
N TYR A 496 -5.57 20.09 -10.15
CA TYR A 496 -4.75 20.04 -8.96
C TYR A 496 -4.82 18.64 -8.32
N MET A 497 -3.75 17.86 -8.41
CA MET A 497 -3.66 16.55 -7.78
C MET A 497 -2.31 16.45 -7.11
N LEU A 498 -2.33 16.07 -5.83
CA LEU A 498 -1.11 15.79 -5.09
C LEU A 498 -0.73 14.33 -5.27
N ASN A 499 0.57 14.03 -5.24
CA ASN A 499 1.08 12.70 -4.98
C ASN A 499 1.90 12.77 -3.68
N VAL A 500 1.30 12.35 -2.57
CA VAL A 500 1.99 12.27 -1.28
C VAL A 500 2.75 10.95 -1.21
N VAL A 501 4.08 11.04 -1.17
CA VAL A 501 4.98 9.88 -1.04
C VAL A 501 5.35 9.72 0.43
N THR A 502 5.03 8.56 1.01
CA THR A 502 5.47 8.17 2.35
C THR A 502 6.14 6.81 2.31
N SER A 503 7.47 6.82 2.34
CA SER A 503 8.31 5.62 2.32
C SER A 503 9.67 5.96 2.92
N ALA A 504 10.35 5.14 3.72
CA ALA A 504 9.93 3.86 4.29
C ALA A 504 9.63 4.01 5.79
N ILE A 505 8.74 3.18 6.35
CA ILE A 505 8.54 3.14 7.82
C ILE A 505 9.69 2.37 8.52
N VAL A 506 10.22 1.32 7.89
CA VAL A 506 11.31 0.49 8.43
C VAL A 506 12.62 0.67 7.67
N ASN A 507 12.59 0.59 6.34
CA ASN A 507 13.81 0.47 5.53
C ASN A 507 14.75 1.69 5.65
N THR A 508 15.99 1.52 5.21
CA THR A 508 16.95 2.61 5.11
C THR A 508 16.53 3.59 4.01
N PRO A 509 16.71 4.91 4.20
CA PRO A 509 16.56 5.84 3.09
C PRO A 509 17.67 5.64 2.05
N PRO A 510 17.48 6.13 0.81
CA PRO A 510 18.50 6.17 -0.21
C PRO A 510 19.75 6.94 0.24
N PRO A 511 20.94 6.64 -0.30
CA PRO A 511 22.15 7.38 -0.01
C PRO A 511 22.01 8.89 -0.26
N ASN A 512 22.65 9.72 0.57
CA ASN A 512 22.55 11.18 0.49
C ASN A 512 22.88 11.75 -0.89
N GLY A 513 23.82 11.15 -1.63
CA GLY A 513 24.14 11.56 -3.00
C GLY A 513 22.95 11.41 -3.96
N VAL A 514 22.19 10.32 -3.81
CA VAL A 514 20.98 10.04 -4.61
C VAL A 514 19.86 10.98 -4.21
N ILE A 515 19.62 11.21 -2.92
CA ILE A 515 18.65 12.22 -2.44
C ILE A 515 18.98 13.61 -2.99
N THR A 516 20.26 13.98 -3.00
CA THR A 516 20.73 15.26 -3.58
C THR A 516 20.42 15.36 -5.07
N MET A 517 20.70 14.29 -5.82
CA MET A 517 20.42 14.23 -7.25
C MET A 517 18.93 14.33 -7.53
N VAL A 518 18.10 13.51 -6.87
CA VAL A 518 16.65 13.53 -7.02
C VAL A 518 16.07 14.90 -6.65
N SER A 519 16.51 15.49 -5.53
CA SER A 519 16.09 16.84 -5.12
C SER A 519 16.53 17.92 -6.11
N THR A 520 17.64 17.73 -6.83
CA THR A 520 18.06 18.66 -7.89
C THR A 520 17.15 18.53 -9.11
N LEU A 521 16.78 17.31 -9.48
CA LEU A 521 15.86 17.05 -10.59
C LEU A 521 14.43 17.52 -10.29
N ALA A 522 14.02 17.48 -9.01
CA ALA A 522 12.73 17.99 -8.53
C ALA A 522 12.48 19.48 -8.83
N THR A 523 13.54 20.26 -9.08
CA THR A 523 13.43 21.68 -9.46
C THR A 523 12.88 21.89 -10.87
N LYS A 524 12.87 20.85 -11.71
CA LYS A 524 12.46 20.94 -13.11
C LYS A 524 10.98 20.61 -13.27
N VAL A 525 10.28 21.41 -14.08
CA VAL A 525 8.89 21.12 -14.49
C VAL A 525 8.88 20.05 -15.58
N HIS A 526 8.09 19.00 -15.37
CA HIS A 526 7.91 17.92 -16.34
C HIS A 526 6.81 18.26 -17.34
N LYS A 527 7.16 18.22 -18.63
CA LYS A 527 6.29 18.74 -19.70
C LYS A 527 5.41 17.70 -20.41
N THR A 528 5.35 16.46 -19.90
CA THR A 528 4.67 15.37 -20.64
C THR A 528 3.17 15.56 -20.77
N LEU A 529 2.55 16.35 -19.90
CA LEU A 529 1.10 16.63 -19.92
C LEU A 529 0.77 18.06 -20.39
N HIS A 530 1.72 18.81 -20.95
CA HIS A 530 1.45 20.15 -21.48
C HIS A 530 0.44 20.13 -22.64
N HIS A 531 0.40 19.04 -23.42
CA HIS A 531 -0.61 18.83 -24.45
C HIS A 531 -2.05 18.74 -23.89
N ALA A 532 -2.19 18.45 -22.59
CA ALA A 532 -3.45 18.37 -21.85
C ALA A 532 -3.63 19.53 -20.85
N ASP A 533 -2.85 20.62 -21.00
CA ASP A 533 -2.86 21.79 -20.12
C ASP A 533 -2.58 21.48 -18.64
N THR A 534 -1.67 20.54 -18.38
CA THR A 534 -1.25 20.18 -17.02
C THR A 534 0.27 20.34 -16.87
N ASP A 535 0.67 21.09 -15.84
CA ASP A 535 2.02 21.15 -15.30
C ASP A 535 2.23 20.05 -14.27
N GLU A 536 3.45 19.51 -14.21
CA GLU A 536 3.89 18.50 -13.25
C GLU A 536 5.18 19.00 -12.58
N SER A 537 5.15 19.17 -11.26
CA SER A 537 6.28 19.67 -10.46
C SER A 537 6.31 19.03 -9.07
N MET A 538 7.31 19.36 -8.25
CA MET A 538 7.40 18.94 -6.85
C MET A 538 7.10 20.11 -5.91
N ILE A 539 6.55 19.83 -4.73
CA ILE A 539 6.33 20.83 -3.66
C ILE A 539 7.57 20.89 -2.76
N PRO A 540 8.14 22.08 -2.49
CA PRO A 540 9.26 22.25 -1.59
C PRO A 540 8.83 22.19 -0.11
N LEU A 541 8.29 21.05 0.33
CA LEU A 541 7.69 20.89 1.66
C LEU A 541 8.71 20.95 2.82
N PHE A 542 9.94 20.52 2.58
CA PHE A 542 10.94 20.27 3.63
C PHE A 542 11.89 21.46 3.80
N GLU A 543 11.39 22.58 4.29
CA GLU A 543 12.23 23.78 4.51
C GLU A 543 13.24 23.63 5.66
N MET A 544 12.89 22.79 6.64
CA MET A 544 13.66 22.55 7.85
C MET A 544 13.93 21.05 8.02
N GLU A 545 15.06 20.71 8.62
CA GLU A 545 15.34 19.38 9.16
C GLU A 545 14.42 19.08 10.36
N PRO A 546 14.21 17.79 10.70
CA PRO A 546 13.45 17.40 11.89
C PRO A 546 14.06 17.89 13.22
N ASP A 547 15.34 18.29 13.24
CA ASP A 547 15.99 18.90 14.41
C ASP A 547 15.79 20.42 14.49
N GLY A 548 15.14 21.03 13.49
CA GLY A 548 14.90 22.47 13.42
C GLY A 548 16.01 23.27 12.74
N SER A 549 17.03 22.64 12.16
CA SER A 549 18.02 23.32 11.32
C SER A 549 17.50 23.57 9.90
N SER A 550 18.04 24.56 9.18
CA SER A 550 17.60 24.89 7.82
C SER A 550 18.11 23.87 6.80
N ARG A 551 17.27 23.50 5.83
CA ARG A 551 17.57 22.47 4.82
C ARG A 551 17.78 23.08 3.43
N LYS A 552 18.87 22.70 2.77
CA LYS A 552 19.15 23.10 1.36
C LYS A 552 18.23 22.38 0.36
N GLN A 553 17.91 21.11 0.62
CA GLN A 553 17.11 20.25 -0.25
C GLN A 553 15.66 20.21 0.21
N LYS A 554 14.83 21.06 -0.37
CA LYS A 554 13.45 21.27 0.09
C LYS A 554 12.41 20.27 -0.43
N PHE A 555 12.73 19.48 -1.46
CA PHE A 555 11.74 18.68 -2.18
C PHE A 555 11.64 17.22 -1.72
N VAL A 556 12.73 16.68 -1.15
CA VAL A 556 12.83 15.27 -0.78
C VAL A 556 13.47 15.12 0.60
N MET A 557 12.88 14.26 1.43
CA MET A 557 13.34 13.94 2.76
C MET A 557 13.74 12.46 2.85
N GLY A 558 15.05 12.19 2.79
CA GLY A 558 15.62 10.84 2.93
C GLY A 558 15.75 10.41 4.38
N ARG A 559 14.62 10.13 5.04
CA ARG A 559 14.53 9.62 6.41
C ARG A 559 13.30 8.71 6.53
N ARG A 560 13.30 7.80 7.51
CA ARG A 560 12.14 6.95 7.77
C ARG A 560 10.92 7.79 8.11
N ASN A 561 9.75 7.40 7.63
CA ASN A 561 8.53 8.17 7.83
C ASN A 561 7.27 7.31 7.70
N TRP A 562 6.17 7.87 8.16
CA TRP A 562 4.80 7.43 7.92
C TRP A 562 3.92 8.68 7.74
N CYS A 563 2.64 8.54 7.36
CA CYS A 563 1.76 9.68 7.19
C CYS A 563 0.46 9.53 7.99
N SER A 564 0.11 10.53 8.79
CA SER A 564 -1.20 10.65 9.43
C SER A 564 -2.11 11.47 8.53
N VAL A 565 -3.35 11.02 8.34
CA VAL A 565 -4.32 11.73 7.50
C VAL A 565 -5.65 11.87 8.21
N HIS A 566 -6.19 13.09 8.17
CA HIS A 566 -7.50 13.42 8.71
C HIS A 566 -8.20 14.45 7.82
N TRP A 567 -9.52 14.48 7.92
CA TRP A 567 -10.35 15.48 7.26
C TRP A 567 -10.61 16.66 8.20
N ASP A 568 -10.39 17.87 7.72
CA ASP A 568 -10.65 19.09 8.50
C ASP A 568 -12.12 19.53 8.31
N ASN A 569 -12.89 19.38 9.39
CA ASN A 569 -14.31 19.75 9.46
C ASN A 569 -14.61 21.21 9.11
N ARG A 570 -13.63 22.12 9.25
CA ARG A 570 -13.82 23.55 9.02
C ARG A 570 -13.64 23.94 7.56
N THR A 571 -12.67 23.33 6.89
CA THR A 571 -12.25 23.71 5.54
C THR A 571 -12.78 22.76 4.47
N GLY A 572 -13.10 21.54 4.87
CA GLY A 572 -13.40 20.42 3.97
C GLY A 572 -12.14 19.80 3.36
N ASP A 573 -10.95 20.20 3.80
CA ASP A 573 -9.70 19.76 3.21
C ASP A 573 -9.22 18.45 3.83
N LEU A 574 -8.45 17.68 3.06
CA LEU A 574 -7.79 16.47 3.56
C LEU A 574 -6.34 16.83 3.91
N VAL A 575 -5.97 16.62 5.17
CA VAL A 575 -4.68 17.04 5.74
C VAL A 575 -3.76 15.84 5.86
N PHE A 576 -2.64 15.88 5.16
CA PHE A 576 -1.58 14.86 5.21
C PHE A 576 -0.43 15.37 6.07
N ASP A 577 -0.23 14.79 7.26
CA ASP A 577 0.92 15.05 8.12
C ASP A 577 1.97 13.95 7.92
N ILE A 578 3.02 14.24 7.15
CA ILE A 578 4.14 13.30 6.95
C ILE A 578 5.04 13.35 8.20
N ARG A 579 5.04 12.25 8.95
CA ARG A 579 5.75 12.06 10.21
C ARG A 579 7.15 11.50 9.93
N VAL A 580 8.15 12.37 9.93
CA VAL A 580 9.54 12.03 9.59
C VAL A 580 10.36 11.79 10.83
N GLU A 581 11.11 10.69 10.87
CA GLU A 581 11.98 10.31 11.98
C GLU A 581 13.02 11.41 12.29
N LYS A 582 12.98 11.91 13.52
CA LYS A 582 13.87 12.97 13.99
C LYS A 582 15.31 12.51 14.07
N GLN A 583 15.51 11.36 14.69
CA GLN A 583 16.81 10.73 14.89
C GLN A 583 16.70 9.24 14.62
N LYS A 584 17.62 8.73 13.80
CA LYS A 584 17.70 7.34 13.40
C LYS A 584 17.66 6.41 14.62
N GLY A 585 16.63 5.58 14.71
CA GLY A 585 16.44 4.53 15.70
C GLY A 585 15.77 4.94 17.00
N TYR A 586 15.42 6.22 17.18
CA TYR A 586 14.87 6.72 18.45
C TYR A 586 13.34 6.68 18.53
N GLY A 587 12.65 6.50 17.40
CA GLY A 587 11.19 6.35 17.39
C GLY A 587 10.44 7.61 17.81
N VAL A 588 10.93 8.77 17.34
CA VAL A 588 10.25 10.07 17.49
C VAL A 588 10.20 10.73 16.12
N THR A 589 9.02 11.20 15.72
CA THR A 589 8.83 11.87 14.44
C THR A 589 8.47 13.36 14.57
N VAL A 590 8.72 14.10 13.50
CA VAL A 590 8.30 15.49 13.30
C VAL A 590 7.39 15.57 12.08
N GLY A 591 6.31 16.34 12.22
CA GLY A 591 5.28 16.47 11.18
C GLY A 591 5.63 17.50 10.11
N TYR A 592 5.32 17.15 8.86
CA TYR A 592 5.40 18.01 7.68
C TYR A 592 4.06 17.95 6.96
N VAL A 593 3.28 19.03 7.09
CA VAL A 593 1.88 19.03 6.69
C VAL A 593 1.72 19.52 5.25
N GLN A 594 1.00 18.73 4.46
CA GLN A 594 0.50 19.11 3.15
C GLN A 594 -1.03 18.95 3.11
N VAL A 595 -1.71 19.96 2.54
CA VAL A 595 -3.17 19.98 2.46
C VAL A 595 -3.62 19.73 1.02
N ALA A 596 -4.54 18.79 0.84
CA ALA A 596 -5.28 18.61 -0.39
C ALA A 596 -6.61 19.38 -0.30
N SER A 597 -6.65 20.58 -0.88
CA SER A 597 -7.84 21.42 -0.75
C SER A 597 -9.04 20.89 -1.52
N ARG A 598 -10.22 20.91 -0.89
CA ARG A 598 -11.50 20.59 -1.53
C ARG A 598 -11.72 21.44 -2.78
N VAL A 599 -12.34 20.86 -3.81
CA VAL A 599 -12.80 21.62 -4.97
C VAL A 599 -14.00 22.52 -4.57
N ARG A 600 -13.85 23.84 -4.73
CA ARG A 600 -14.87 24.87 -4.45
C ARG A 600 -15.42 25.46 -5.76
N LEU A 601 -16.68 25.89 -5.71
CA LEU A 601 -17.32 26.64 -6.79
C LEU A 601 -16.76 28.07 -6.86
N LEU A 602 -16.51 28.55 -8.09
CA LEU A 602 -16.60 29.99 -8.35
C LEU A 602 -18.07 30.37 -8.30
N LEU A 603 -18.46 31.21 -7.34
CA LEU A 603 -19.77 31.87 -7.33
C LEU A 603 -19.94 32.60 -8.67
N GLY A 604 -20.79 32.09 -9.57
CA GLY A 604 -21.19 32.80 -10.80
C GLY A 604 -21.25 32.03 -12.12
N ILE A 605 -20.86 30.74 -12.19
CA ILE A 605 -20.93 29.98 -13.47
C ILE A 605 -21.77 28.71 -13.29
N TYR A 606 -23.09 28.87 -13.42
CA TYR A 606 -24.02 27.76 -13.64
C TYR A 606 -23.92 27.32 -15.11
N ILE A 607 -23.05 26.35 -15.41
CA ILE A 607 -23.17 25.61 -16.67
C ILE A 607 -23.94 24.32 -16.35
N MET A 608 -25.21 24.27 -16.77
CA MET A 608 -25.94 23.02 -16.89
C MET A 608 -25.21 22.14 -17.91
N LEU A 609 -24.71 20.98 -17.47
CA LEU A 609 -24.16 19.97 -18.35
C LEU A 609 -25.14 18.78 -18.45
N PRO A 610 -25.36 18.22 -19.64
CA PRO A 610 -26.19 17.04 -19.83
C PRO A 610 -25.56 15.82 -19.14
N ARG A 611 -26.42 14.98 -18.54
CA ARG A 611 -26.06 13.70 -17.90
C ARG A 611 -25.59 12.69 -18.96
N TYR A 612 -24.35 12.80 -19.43
CA TYR A 612 -23.70 11.68 -20.11
C TYR A 612 -23.00 10.83 -19.05
N ALA A 613 -23.41 9.56 -18.96
CA ALA A 613 -22.68 8.55 -18.21
C ALA A 613 -21.22 8.56 -18.66
N VAL A 614 -20.29 8.60 -17.71
CA VAL A 614 -18.86 8.45 -18.00
C VAL A 614 -18.63 7.01 -18.47
N ARG A 615 -18.94 6.71 -19.74
CA ARG A 615 -18.28 5.62 -20.45
C ARG A 615 -16.90 6.15 -20.81
N ALA A 616 -15.91 5.88 -19.96
CA ALA A 616 -14.52 6.10 -20.33
C ALA A 616 -14.29 5.32 -21.65
N PRO A 617 -13.98 6.00 -22.77
CA PRO A 617 -13.64 5.29 -23.98
C PRO A 617 -12.40 4.43 -23.70
N PRO A 618 -12.33 3.18 -24.22
CA PRO A 618 -11.16 2.34 -24.03
C PRO A 618 -9.89 3.06 -24.56
N PRO A 619 -8.70 2.75 -24.01
CA PRO A 619 -7.45 3.38 -24.44
C PRO A 619 -7.23 3.21 -25.94
N GLN A 620 -7.10 4.30 -26.69
CA GLN A 620 -7.03 4.26 -28.16
C GLN A 620 -5.71 3.66 -28.71
N TRP A 621 -4.66 3.51 -27.90
CA TRP A 621 -3.34 2.98 -28.33
C TRP A 621 -3.22 1.45 -28.33
N ILE A 622 -4.29 0.71 -28.01
CA ILE A 622 -4.27 -0.76 -27.98
C ILE A 622 -4.89 -1.36 -29.26
N ALA A 623 -5.45 -0.54 -30.14
CA ALA A 623 -6.06 -0.99 -31.41
C ALA A 623 -5.05 -1.40 -32.51
N GLY A 624 -3.82 -1.79 -32.14
CA GLY A 624 -2.72 -2.04 -33.09
C GLY A 624 -1.96 -3.35 -32.93
N SER A 625 -2.45 -4.30 -32.14
CA SER A 625 -1.85 -5.64 -32.03
C SER A 625 -2.94 -6.68 -31.81
N SER A 626 -3.68 -6.95 -32.89
CA SER A 626 -4.39 -8.22 -33.09
C SER A 626 -3.41 -9.28 -33.57
#